data_AF-R1D3T0-F1
#
_entry.id   AF-R1D3T0-F1
#
_cell.length_a   1.000
_cell.length_b   1.000
_cell.length_c   1.000
_cell.angle_alpha   90.00
_cell.angle_beta   90.00
_cell.angle_gamma   90.00
#
_symmetry.space_group_name_H-M   'P 1'
#
loop_
_entity.id
_entity.type
_entity.pdbx_description
1 polymer ?
#
loop_
_entity_poly.entity_id
_entity_poly.type
_entity_poly.pdbx_seq_one_letter_code
_entity_poly.pdbx_strand_id
1 'polypeptide(L)'
;MAPRAARGARSLKAAAKASRGAASKFEAAPVERKRHDVVGQRKPRAPKSSSAARKRSEAERRETLAVEYRNQHRSNVLIDGRFGEADDNLPAEEKHYARLQRERLRQARSSKFALEEPSAAALDAAIAKHKLARLDRKEERERERQLDVQSLLLGGAAGKAAAKPSGAGKAGGAGGEGAASYSDYHTLLAAMGGEVKAQPSDRLRGLDA
;
A
#
# COMPACT_ATOMS: atom_id res chain seq x y z
N MET A 1 59.13 11.49 27.73
CA MET A 1 57.75 11.99 27.88
C MET A 1 57.06 11.90 26.53
N ALA A 2 56.04 11.04 26.38
CA ALA A 2 55.30 10.92 25.11
C ALA A 2 54.21 12.01 25.02
N PRO A 3 54.01 12.66 23.86
CA PRO A 3 53.00 13.70 23.73
C PRO A 3 51.59 13.10 23.80
N ARG A 4 50.75 13.67 24.68
CA ARG A 4 49.33 13.35 24.78
C ARG A 4 48.63 13.76 23.47
N ALA A 5 48.09 12.78 22.75
CA ALA A 5 47.31 13.02 21.53
C ALA A 5 46.18 14.03 21.79
N ALA A 6 46.18 15.12 21.03
CA ALA A 6 45.14 16.13 21.05
C ALA A 6 43.80 15.51 20.64
N ARG A 7 42.83 15.50 21.55
CA ARG A 7 41.45 15.12 21.25
C ARG A 7 40.88 16.17 20.30
N GLY A 8 40.89 15.87 19.00
CA GLY A 8 40.28 16.72 17.98
C GLY A 8 38.82 17.04 18.35
N ALA A 9 38.53 18.32 18.54
CA ALA A 9 37.18 18.81 18.78
C ALA A 9 36.33 18.53 17.54
N ARG A 10 35.57 17.44 17.58
CA ARG A 10 34.55 17.16 16.56
C ARG A 10 33.60 18.35 16.53
N SER A 11 33.40 18.94 15.36
CA SER A 11 32.49 20.08 15.21
C SER A 11 31.09 19.70 15.72
N LEU A 12 30.40 20.65 16.38
CA LEU A 12 29.05 20.44 16.90
C LEU A 12 28.08 19.97 15.81
N LYS A 13 28.33 20.38 14.56
CA LYS A 13 27.58 19.95 13.37
C LYS A 13 27.80 18.47 13.04
N ALA A 14 29.02 17.96 13.19
CA ALA A 14 29.32 16.53 13.02
C ALA A 14 28.72 15.70 14.16
N ALA A 15 28.74 16.20 15.39
CA ALA A 15 28.10 15.55 16.54
C ALA A 15 26.57 15.48 16.38
N ALA A 16 25.94 16.58 15.97
CA ALA A 16 24.50 16.64 15.71
C ALA A 16 24.07 15.72 14.56
N LYS A 17 24.90 15.58 13.52
CA LYS A 17 24.65 14.64 12.42
C LYS A 17 24.76 13.19 12.88
N ALA A 18 25.71 12.88 13.76
CA ALA A 18 25.86 11.53 14.34
C ALA A 18 24.74 11.17 15.33
N SER A 19 24.11 12.15 15.98
CA SER A 19 22.96 11.91 16.89
C SER A 19 21.61 11.84 16.18
N ARG A 20 21.51 12.23 14.90
CA ARG A 20 20.26 12.10 14.13
C ARG A 20 19.94 10.62 13.92
N GLY A 21 18.84 10.17 14.51
CA GLY A 21 18.40 8.77 14.47
C GLY A 21 18.91 7.90 15.63
N ALA A 22 19.79 8.43 16.49
CA ALA A 22 20.13 7.77 17.74
C ALA A 22 18.96 7.93 18.73
N ALA A 23 18.54 6.84 19.36
CA ALA A 23 17.55 6.91 20.43
C ALA A 23 18.07 7.81 21.56
N SER A 24 17.17 8.64 22.12
CA SER A 24 17.49 9.44 23.30
C SER A 24 18.07 8.55 24.41
N LYS A 25 18.99 9.08 25.21
CA LYS A 25 19.57 8.33 26.34
C LYS A 25 18.49 7.87 27.34
N PHE A 26 17.39 8.61 27.46
CA PHE A 26 16.24 8.26 28.28
C PHE A 26 15.43 7.09 27.70
N GLU A 27 15.44 6.94 26.38
CA GLU A 27 14.78 5.84 25.67
C GLU A 27 15.64 4.57 25.67
N ALA A 28 16.97 4.73 25.54
CA ALA A 28 17.91 3.62 25.52
C ALA A 28 18.29 3.11 26.93
N ALA A 29 17.86 3.79 27.99
CA ALA A 29 18.21 3.41 29.36
C ALA A 29 17.56 2.06 29.73
N PRO A 30 18.34 1.07 30.19
CA PRO A 30 17.79 -0.18 30.70
C PRO A 30 16.92 0.11 31.93
N VAL A 31 15.77 -0.57 32.02
CA VAL A 31 14.88 -0.49 33.19
C VAL A 31 15.56 -1.05 34.43
N GLU A 32 16.40 -2.08 34.27
CA GLU A 32 17.12 -2.74 35.35
C GLU A 32 18.62 -2.51 35.28
N ARG A 33 19.22 -2.21 36.44
CA ARG A 33 20.67 -2.11 36.59
C ARG A 33 21.27 -3.50 36.77
N LYS A 34 22.24 -3.86 35.93
CA LYS A 34 23.04 -5.08 36.15
C LYS A 34 23.91 -4.89 37.39
N ARG A 35 23.82 -5.82 38.33
CA ARG A 35 24.59 -5.80 39.59
C ARG A 35 26.05 -6.24 39.39
N HIS A 36 26.27 -7.29 38.59
CA HIS A 36 27.58 -7.86 38.31
C HIS A 36 27.75 -8.12 36.81
N ASP A 37 28.95 -7.93 36.27
CA ASP A 37 29.30 -8.35 34.91
C ASP A 37 29.94 -9.74 34.98
N VAL A 38 29.23 -10.74 34.47
CA VAL A 38 29.68 -12.13 34.49
C VAL A 38 30.28 -12.46 33.13
N VAL A 39 31.56 -12.82 33.12
CA VAL A 39 32.29 -13.21 31.91
C VAL A 39 31.67 -14.47 31.31
N GLY A 40 31.48 -14.49 29.98
CA GLY A 40 30.90 -15.64 29.26
C GLY A 40 29.36 -15.65 29.18
N GLN A 41 28.66 -14.73 29.85
CA GLN A 41 27.20 -14.64 29.73
C GLN A 41 26.76 -14.10 28.36
N ARG A 42 25.85 -14.84 27.69
CA ARG A 42 25.21 -14.36 26.46
C ARG A 42 24.33 -13.15 26.81
N LYS A 43 24.78 -11.95 26.45
CA LYS A 43 24.01 -10.72 26.66
C LYS A 43 22.76 -10.78 25.76
N PRO A 44 21.54 -10.78 26.33
CA PRO A 44 20.34 -10.71 25.51
C PRO A 44 20.38 -9.43 24.66
N ARG A 45 19.69 -9.47 23.52
CA ARG A 45 19.57 -8.32 22.61
C ARG A 45 19.18 -7.07 23.40
N ALA A 46 19.61 -5.90 22.92
CA ALA A 46 19.48 -4.61 23.60
C ALA A 46 18.13 -4.46 24.33
N PRO A 47 18.13 -3.98 25.59
CA PRO A 47 16.93 -3.88 26.40
C PRO A 47 15.85 -3.09 25.63
N LYS A 48 14.65 -3.67 25.54
CA LYS A 48 13.52 -2.99 24.92
C LYS A 48 13.22 -1.73 25.73
N SER A 49 13.09 -0.58 25.07
CA SER A 49 12.74 0.66 25.77
C SER A 49 11.32 0.54 26.35
N SER A 50 11.13 1.07 27.56
CA SER A 50 9.82 1.07 28.21
C SER A 50 8.79 1.88 27.43
N SER A 51 9.19 2.97 26.78
CA SER A 51 8.30 3.75 25.92
C SER A 51 7.86 2.97 24.68
N ALA A 52 8.75 2.18 24.07
CA ALA A 52 8.39 1.38 22.90
C ALA A 52 7.41 0.27 23.30
N ALA A 53 7.57 -0.31 24.50
CA ALA A 53 6.60 -1.25 25.05
C ALA A 53 5.23 -0.57 25.27
N ARG A 54 5.20 0.60 25.91
CA ARG A 54 3.95 1.37 26.12
C ARG A 54 3.26 1.73 24.80
N LYS A 55 4.02 2.22 23.81
CA LYS A 55 3.51 2.54 22.47
C LYS A 55 2.89 1.33 21.77
N ARG A 56 3.50 0.15 21.90
CA ARG A 56 2.93 -1.10 21.36
C ARG A 56 1.63 -1.48 22.07
N SER A 57 1.62 -1.47 23.39
CA SER A 57 0.41 -1.76 24.16
C SER A 57 -0.72 -0.76 23.87
N GLU A 58 -0.42 0.52 23.65
CA GLU A 58 -1.42 1.49 23.21
C GLU A 58 -1.95 1.21 21.80
N ALA A 59 -1.09 0.78 20.87
CA ALA A 59 -1.51 0.37 19.54
C ALA A 59 -2.42 -0.86 19.60
N GLU A 60 -2.04 -1.89 20.35
CA GLU A 60 -2.86 -3.09 20.58
C GLU A 60 -4.24 -2.74 21.15
N ARG A 61 -4.32 -1.86 22.16
CA ARG A 61 -5.61 -1.40 22.72
C ARG A 61 -6.47 -0.62 21.72
N ARG A 62 -5.85 0.14 20.81
CA ARG A 62 -6.57 0.86 19.75
C ARG A 62 -7.13 -0.10 18.69
N GLU A 63 -6.46 -1.22 18.47
CA GLU A 63 -6.89 -2.25 17.52
C GLU A 63 -7.96 -3.18 18.12
N THR A 64 -7.92 -3.46 19.43
CA THR A 64 -8.86 -4.36 20.11
C THR A 64 -9.96 -3.58 20.86
N LEU A 65 -9.67 -3.06 22.04
CA LEU A 65 -10.63 -2.46 22.97
C LEU A 65 -11.39 -1.28 22.34
N ALA A 66 -10.72 -0.44 21.54
CA ALA A 66 -11.40 0.68 20.89
C ALA A 66 -12.38 0.22 19.80
N VAL A 67 -12.12 -0.91 19.15
CA VAL A 67 -13.04 -1.52 18.18
C VAL A 67 -14.22 -2.16 18.91
N GLU A 68 -13.95 -2.88 20.01
CA GLU A 68 -14.99 -3.47 20.88
C GLU A 68 -15.93 -2.41 21.44
N TYR A 69 -15.38 -1.31 21.97
CA TYR A 69 -16.17 -0.19 22.49
C TYR A 69 -17.08 0.41 21.42
N ARG A 70 -16.58 0.62 20.20
CA ARG A 70 -17.39 1.11 19.07
C ARG A 70 -18.50 0.11 18.67
N ASN A 71 -18.28 -1.17 18.93
CA ASN A 71 -19.21 -2.25 18.59
C ASN A 71 -20.13 -2.64 19.76
N GLN A 72 -19.98 -2.07 20.96
CA GLN A 72 -20.73 -2.47 22.16
C GLN A 72 -22.27 -2.43 21.98
N HIS A 73 -22.77 -1.50 21.17
CA HIS A 73 -24.20 -1.34 20.88
C HIS A 73 -24.61 -1.88 19.50
N ARG A 74 -23.73 -2.65 18.83
CA ARG A 74 -24.04 -3.27 17.54
C ARG A 74 -24.40 -4.74 17.77
N SER A 75 -25.58 -5.14 17.33
CA SER A 75 -26.03 -6.55 17.34
C SER A 75 -25.63 -7.34 16.10
N ASN A 76 -25.07 -6.67 15.08
CA ASN A 76 -24.85 -7.24 13.76
C ASN A 76 -23.48 -7.92 13.71
N VAL A 77 -23.42 -9.17 13.25
CA VAL A 77 -22.17 -9.90 13.04
C VAL A 77 -22.03 -10.27 11.56
N LEU A 78 -20.90 -9.91 10.94
CA LEU A 78 -20.56 -10.35 9.59
C LEU A 78 -19.92 -11.74 9.69
N ILE A 79 -20.63 -12.77 9.24
CA ILE A 79 -20.11 -14.14 9.15
C ILE A 79 -19.48 -14.32 7.78
N ASP A 80 -18.24 -14.78 7.75
CA ASP A 80 -17.55 -15.09 6.49
C ASP A 80 -18.02 -16.44 5.92
N GLY A 81 -18.78 -16.39 4.83
CA GLY A 81 -19.28 -17.56 4.12
C GLY A 81 -18.31 -18.20 3.14
N ARG A 82 -17.03 -17.79 3.10
CA ARG A 82 -16.02 -18.40 2.22
C ARG A 82 -15.77 -19.86 2.64
N PHE A 83 -15.51 -20.71 1.64
CA PHE A 83 -15.25 -22.13 1.89
C PHE A 83 -14.04 -22.33 2.81
N GLY A 84 -14.23 -23.18 3.82
CA GLY A 84 -13.20 -23.55 4.79
C GLY A 84 -12.75 -22.41 5.72
N GLU A 85 -13.39 -21.23 5.73
CA GLU A 85 -13.01 -20.18 6.70
C GLU A 85 -13.41 -20.57 8.13
N ALA A 86 -14.53 -21.28 8.31
CA ALA A 86 -15.00 -21.75 9.61
C ALA A 86 -14.44 -23.12 10.04
N ASP A 87 -13.67 -23.80 9.19
CA ASP A 87 -13.13 -25.14 9.48
C ASP A 87 -11.62 -25.08 9.72
N ASP A 88 -11.20 -25.32 10.96
CA ASP A 88 -9.79 -25.28 11.38
C ASP A 88 -9.00 -26.52 10.96
N ASN A 89 -9.66 -27.60 10.53
CA ASN A 89 -8.99 -28.85 10.15
C ASN A 89 -8.38 -28.82 8.74
N LEU A 90 -8.85 -27.90 7.89
CA LEU A 90 -8.32 -27.74 6.54
C LEU A 90 -7.01 -26.92 6.55
N PRO A 91 -5.96 -27.35 5.85
CA PRO A 91 -4.77 -26.54 5.69
C PRO A 91 -5.07 -25.30 4.84
N ALA A 92 -4.31 -24.22 5.05
CA ALA A 92 -4.53 -22.94 4.37
C ALA A 92 -4.46 -23.06 2.83
N GLU A 93 -3.59 -23.92 2.32
CA GLU A 93 -3.41 -24.15 0.88
C GLU A 93 -4.67 -24.75 0.25
N GLU A 94 -5.27 -25.76 0.88
CA GLU A 94 -6.50 -26.40 0.41
C GLU A 94 -7.69 -25.43 0.47
N LYS A 95 -7.77 -24.60 1.52
CA LYS A 95 -8.76 -23.51 1.61
C LYS A 95 -8.66 -22.57 0.40
N HIS A 96 -7.45 -22.16 0.04
CA HIS A 96 -7.23 -21.27 -1.10
C HIS A 96 -7.57 -21.94 -2.43
N TYR A 97 -7.17 -23.21 -2.61
CA TYR A 97 -7.47 -23.97 -3.82
C TYR A 97 -8.98 -24.12 -4.04
N ALA A 98 -9.71 -24.54 -3.00
CA ALA A 98 -11.15 -24.72 -3.08
C ALA A 98 -11.92 -23.39 -3.26
N ARG A 99 -11.44 -22.27 -2.69
CA ARG A 99 -11.97 -20.93 -2.98
C ARG A 99 -11.81 -20.57 -4.46
N LEU A 100 -10.63 -20.80 -5.02
CA LEU A 100 -10.34 -20.52 -6.43
C LEU A 100 -11.22 -21.38 -7.35
N GLN A 101 -11.39 -22.67 -7.04
CA GLN A 101 -12.28 -23.54 -7.80
C GLN A 101 -13.73 -23.02 -7.76
N ARG A 102 -14.26 -22.69 -6.57
CA ARG A 102 -15.61 -22.13 -6.43
C ARG A 102 -15.77 -20.79 -7.15
N GLU A 103 -14.76 -19.93 -7.12
CA GLU A 103 -14.77 -18.66 -7.85
C GLU A 103 -14.86 -18.90 -9.36
N ARG A 104 -14.05 -19.82 -9.90
CA ARG A 104 -14.08 -20.19 -11.33
C ARG A 104 -15.41 -20.80 -11.73
N LEU A 105 -15.98 -21.68 -10.90
CA LEU A 105 -17.32 -22.22 -11.12
C LEU A 105 -18.38 -21.11 -11.14
N ARG A 106 -18.29 -20.15 -10.21
CA ARG A 106 -19.21 -19.00 -10.16
C ARG A 106 -19.10 -18.13 -11.42
N GLN A 107 -17.91 -17.93 -11.97
CA GLN A 107 -17.70 -17.21 -13.23
C GLN A 107 -18.19 -18.00 -14.45
N ALA A 108 -18.19 -19.34 -14.37
CA ALA A 108 -18.65 -20.22 -15.43
C ALA A 108 -20.18 -20.23 -15.58
N ARG A 109 -20.93 -19.88 -14.52
CA ARG A 109 -22.40 -19.86 -14.54
C ARG A 109 -22.89 -18.80 -15.52
N SER A 110 -23.84 -19.21 -16.37
CA SER A 110 -24.47 -18.33 -17.36
C SER A 110 -25.27 -17.20 -16.70
N SER A 111 -25.89 -17.46 -15.55
CA SER A 111 -26.64 -16.47 -14.78
C SER A 111 -26.51 -16.70 -13.28
N LYS A 112 -26.81 -15.65 -12.50
CA LYS A 112 -26.79 -15.71 -11.02
C LYS A 112 -27.83 -16.68 -10.45
N PHE A 113 -28.88 -16.99 -11.20
CA PHE A 113 -30.03 -17.80 -10.77
C PHE A 113 -30.11 -19.16 -11.47
N ALA A 114 -29.14 -19.52 -12.31
CA ALA A 114 -29.11 -20.85 -12.94
C ALA A 114 -29.02 -21.91 -11.84
N LEU A 115 -30.04 -22.76 -11.68
CA LEU A 115 -30.13 -23.77 -10.63
C LEU A 115 -29.22 -24.99 -10.87
N GLU A 116 -28.61 -25.09 -12.06
CA GLU A 116 -27.72 -26.20 -12.38
C GLU A 116 -26.44 -26.16 -11.53
N GLU A 117 -26.15 -27.28 -10.88
CA GLU A 117 -24.88 -27.56 -10.22
C GLU A 117 -23.78 -27.62 -11.30
N PRO A 118 -22.78 -26.74 -11.26
CA PRO A 118 -21.77 -26.71 -12.29
C PRO A 118 -20.87 -27.95 -12.16
N SER A 119 -20.86 -28.78 -13.19
CA SER A 119 -20.10 -30.04 -13.23
C SER A 119 -18.58 -29.80 -13.33
N ALA A 120 -17.79 -30.85 -13.08
CA ALA A 120 -16.34 -30.80 -13.28
C ALA A 120 -15.96 -30.36 -14.71
N ALA A 121 -16.74 -30.75 -15.72
CA ALA A 121 -16.55 -30.27 -17.09
C ALA A 121 -16.74 -28.76 -17.24
N ALA A 122 -17.65 -28.14 -16.47
CA ALA A 122 -17.83 -26.70 -16.45
C ALA A 122 -16.63 -25.98 -15.80
N LEU A 123 -16.00 -26.59 -14.79
CA LEU A 123 -14.74 -26.10 -14.22
C LEU A 123 -13.64 -26.07 -15.30
N ASP A 124 -13.44 -27.19 -15.99
CA ASP A 124 -12.40 -27.33 -17.00
C ASP A 124 -12.60 -26.36 -18.16
N ALA A 125 -13.86 -26.20 -18.60
CA ALA A 125 -14.22 -25.21 -19.62
C ALA A 125 -13.94 -23.77 -19.15
N ALA A 126 -14.23 -23.42 -17.89
CA ALA A 126 -13.93 -22.09 -17.35
C ALA A 126 -12.43 -21.81 -17.24
N ILE A 127 -11.66 -22.83 -16.83
CA ILE A 127 -10.20 -22.77 -16.80
C ILE A 127 -9.65 -22.55 -18.22
N ALA A 128 -10.18 -23.29 -19.20
CA ALA A 128 -9.78 -23.16 -20.60
C ALA A 128 -10.11 -21.77 -21.16
N LYS A 129 -11.31 -21.22 -20.89
CA LYS A 129 -11.69 -19.87 -21.31
C LYS A 129 -10.73 -18.79 -20.80
N HIS A 130 -10.34 -18.86 -19.52
CA HIS A 130 -9.38 -17.89 -18.96
C HIS A 130 -7.98 -18.04 -19.59
N LYS A 131 -7.56 -19.27 -19.92
CA LYS A 131 -6.29 -19.51 -20.64
C LYS A 131 -6.36 -18.95 -22.07
N LEU A 132 -7.46 -19.17 -22.79
CA LEU A 132 -7.66 -18.66 -24.14
C LEU A 132 -7.65 -17.13 -24.16
N ALA A 133 -8.38 -16.47 -23.26
CA ALA A 133 -8.38 -15.01 -23.13
C ALA A 133 -6.98 -14.43 -22.81
N ARG A 134 -6.10 -15.20 -22.18
CA ARG A 134 -4.69 -14.80 -21.99
C ARG A 134 -3.87 -14.92 -23.27
N LEU A 135 -4.12 -15.94 -24.09
CA LEU A 135 -3.48 -16.10 -25.39
C LEU A 135 -3.95 -15.02 -26.36
N ASP A 136 -5.26 -14.76 -26.45
CA ASP A 136 -5.82 -13.72 -27.32
C ASP A 136 -5.19 -12.34 -27.01
N ARG A 137 -5.13 -11.96 -25.72
CA ARG A 137 -4.46 -10.71 -25.29
C ARG A 137 -2.98 -10.69 -25.62
N LYS A 138 -2.31 -11.85 -25.64
CA LYS A 138 -0.90 -11.96 -26.00
C LYS A 138 -0.73 -11.80 -27.51
N GLU A 139 -1.59 -12.44 -28.30
CA GLU A 139 -1.61 -12.31 -29.75
C GLU A 139 -1.92 -10.88 -30.20
N GLU A 140 -2.90 -10.21 -29.58
CA GLU A 140 -3.20 -8.80 -29.86
C GLU A 140 -1.97 -7.91 -29.63
N ARG A 141 -1.27 -8.08 -28.49
CA ARG A 141 -0.03 -7.36 -28.18
C ARG A 141 1.08 -7.67 -29.18
N GLU A 142 1.17 -8.90 -29.67
CA GLU A 142 2.15 -9.29 -30.68
C GLU A 142 1.80 -8.70 -32.05
N ARG A 143 0.52 -8.65 -32.42
CA ARG A 143 0.04 -7.99 -33.64
C ARG A 143 0.28 -6.49 -33.59
N GLU A 144 0.00 -5.82 -32.47
CA GLU A 144 0.33 -4.40 -32.26
C GLU A 144 1.83 -4.15 -32.44
N ARG A 145 2.69 -4.99 -31.83
CA ARG A 145 4.15 -4.89 -32.03
C ARG A 145 4.58 -5.14 -33.48
N GLN A 146 3.93 -6.08 -34.17
CA GLN A 146 4.19 -6.34 -35.58
C GLN A 146 3.77 -5.15 -36.47
N LEU A 147 2.65 -4.50 -36.14
CA LEU A 147 2.19 -3.28 -36.81
C LEU A 147 3.12 -2.10 -36.54
N ASP A 148 3.63 -1.94 -35.31
CA ASP A 148 4.65 -0.94 -34.98
C ASP A 148 5.94 -1.18 -35.79
N VAL A 149 6.40 -2.43 -35.87
CA VAL A 149 7.58 -2.80 -36.69
C VAL A 149 7.31 -2.60 -38.18
N GLN A 150 6.14 -2.97 -38.71
CA GLN A 150 5.76 -2.68 -40.10
C GLN A 150 5.64 -1.19 -40.36
N SER A 151 5.15 -0.39 -39.42
CA SER A 151 5.06 1.07 -39.55
C SER A 151 6.45 1.70 -39.58
N LEU A 152 7.41 1.17 -38.81
CA LEU A 152 8.82 1.57 -38.86
C LEU A 152 9.50 1.13 -40.16
N LEU A 153 9.10 0.01 -40.75
CA LEU A 153 9.66 -0.52 -42.00
C LEU A 153 9.07 0.17 -43.25
N LEU A 154 7.78 0.51 -43.23
CA LEU A 154 7.07 1.23 -44.30
C LEU A 154 7.29 2.75 -44.21
N GLY A 155 7.54 3.27 -43.00
CA GLY A 155 7.83 4.68 -42.69
C GLY A 155 9.28 5.08 -42.92
N GLY A 156 9.98 4.44 -43.86
CA GLY A 156 11.30 4.83 -44.32
C GLY A 156 11.29 6.11 -45.17
N ALA A 157 10.86 7.24 -44.59
CA ALA A 157 11.33 8.60 -44.87
C ALA A 157 10.46 9.61 -44.08
N ALA A 158 11.13 10.44 -43.26
CA ALA A 158 10.63 11.62 -42.56
C ALA A 158 9.81 11.40 -41.27
N GLY A 159 10.47 11.57 -40.12
CA GLY A 159 9.78 11.84 -38.86
C GLY A 159 10.68 11.70 -37.64
N LYS A 160 11.25 12.82 -37.18
CA LYS A 160 12.13 12.90 -36.01
C LYS A 160 11.49 12.28 -34.77
N ALA A 161 12.24 11.41 -34.09
CA ALA A 161 11.93 10.90 -32.77
C ALA A 161 11.95 12.04 -31.73
N ALA A 162 10.82 12.31 -31.09
CA ALA A 162 10.76 13.09 -29.86
C ALA A 162 10.77 12.11 -28.67
N ALA A 163 11.97 11.61 -28.33
CA ALA A 163 12.20 10.92 -27.06
C ALA A 163 12.12 11.97 -25.94
N LYS A 164 11.15 11.83 -25.03
CA LYS A 164 11.09 12.64 -23.80
C LYS A 164 12.24 12.21 -22.88
N PRO A 165 13.18 13.09 -22.49
CA PRO A 165 14.18 12.76 -21.49
C PRO A 165 13.53 12.75 -20.11
N SER A 166 13.78 11.67 -19.39
CA SER A 166 13.58 11.55 -17.95
C SER A 166 14.64 12.38 -17.21
N GLY A 167 14.21 13.24 -16.29
CA GLY A 167 15.04 13.66 -15.15
C GLY A 167 15.31 15.16 -14.96
N ALA A 168 14.78 15.67 -13.84
CA ALA A 168 15.33 16.71 -12.95
C ALA A 168 15.38 18.19 -13.39
N GLY A 169 14.72 19.04 -12.59
CA GLY A 169 15.02 20.48 -12.51
C GLY A 169 13.82 21.39 -12.26
N LYS A 170 13.21 21.35 -11.06
CA LYS A 170 12.18 22.33 -10.66
C LYS A 170 12.88 23.59 -10.13
N ALA A 171 13.09 24.57 -10.99
CA ALA A 171 13.42 25.95 -10.60
C ALA A 171 12.14 26.79 -10.71
N GLY A 172 11.76 27.44 -9.61
CA GLY A 172 10.62 28.34 -9.55
C GLY A 172 10.93 29.70 -10.17
N GLY A 173 9.90 30.35 -10.72
CA GLY A 173 9.95 31.71 -11.22
C GLY A 173 8.55 32.18 -11.61
N ALA A 174 8.10 33.25 -10.97
CA ALA A 174 6.75 33.82 -10.96
C ALA A 174 6.26 34.40 -12.30
N GLY A 175 4.92 34.48 -12.42
CA GLY A 175 4.21 35.67 -12.90
C GLY A 175 3.93 35.77 -14.40
N GLY A 176 2.66 35.66 -14.80
CA GLY A 176 2.19 36.03 -16.14
C GLY A 176 0.70 35.76 -16.33
N GLU A 177 -0.08 36.82 -16.33
CA GLU A 177 -1.54 36.84 -16.51
C GLU A 177 -1.96 36.50 -17.95
N GLY A 178 -3.09 35.79 -18.09
CA GLY A 178 -4.03 35.96 -19.20
C GLY A 178 -3.75 35.27 -20.55
N ALA A 179 -4.24 34.03 -20.72
CA ALA A 179 -4.85 33.56 -21.97
C ALA A 179 -5.67 32.28 -21.67
N ALA A 180 -7.01 32.39 -21.65
CA ALA A 180 -7.89 31.24 -21.43
C ALA A 180 -7.79 30.28 -22.63
N SER A 181 -7.04 29.20 -22.45
CA SER A 181 -6.94 28.09 -23.40
C SER A 181 -8.14 27.17 -23.26
N TYR A 182 -8.74 26.78 -24.39
CA TYR A 182 -9.85 25.83 -24.52
C TYR A 182 -9.60 24.44 -23.87
N SER A 183 -8.38 24.17 -23.38
CA SER A 183 -8.02 22.95 -22.66
C SER A 183 -8.48 22.88 -21.19
N ASP A 184 -8.98 23.99 -20.61
CA ASP A 184 -9.30 24.07 -19.17
C ASP A 184 -10.69 23.53 -18.78
N TYR A 185 -11.46 22.99 -19.72
CA TYR A 185 -12.77 22.41 -19.40
C TYR A 185 -12.67 21.21 -18.45
N HIS A 186 -11.66 20.36 -18.59
CA HIS A 186 -11.51 19.19 -17.72
C HIS A 186 -11.06 19.54 -16.30
N THR A 187 -10.25 20.58 -16.13
CA THR A 187 -9.79 21.07 -14.83
C THR A 187 -10.92 21.83 -14.11
N LEU A 188 -11.72 22.62 -14.82
CA LEU A 188 -12.93 23.26 -14.28
C LEU A 188 -13.99 22.23 -13.83
N LEU A 189 -14.24 21.19 -14.63
CA LEU A 189 -15.20 20.14 -14.29
C LEU A 189 -14.76 19.33 -13.07
N ALA A 190 -13.46 19.03 -12.96
CA ALA A 190 -12.89 18.34 -11.81
C ALA A 190 -12.92 19.19 -10.53
N ALA A 191 -12.73 20.51 -10.65
CA ALA A 191 -12.82 21.44 -9.53
C ALA A 191 -14.26 21.60 -9.02
N MET A 192 -15.26 21.57 -9.91
CA MET A 192 -16.68 21.61 -9.53
C MET A 192 -17.21 20.27 -9.01
N GLY A 193 -16.65 19.13 -9.45
CA GLY A 193 -17.04 17.79 -9.00
C GLY A 193 -16.50 17.40 -7.62
N GLY A 194 -15.62 18.21 -7.03
CA GLY A 194 -15.12 18.05 -5.68
C GLY A 194 -16.01 18.77 -4.67
N GLU A 195 -17.20 18.25 -4.40
CA GLU A 195 -17.97 18.70 -3.24
C GLU A 195 -17.12 18.48 -1.97
N VAL A 196 -16.69 19.59 -1.35
CA VAL A 196 -16.16 19.58 0.00
C VAL A 196 -17.30 19.08 0.89
N LYS A 197 -17.29 17.78 1.22
CA LYS A 197 -18.23 17.23 2.21
C LYS A 197 -18.04 17.99 3.52
N ALA A 198 -18.95 18.91 3.79
CA ALA A 198 -19.00 19.66 5.03
C ALA A 198 -19.04 18.68 6.20
N GLN A 199 -18.19 18.92 7.20
CA GLN A 199 -18.22 18.15 8.44
C GLN A 199 -19.58 18.39 9.13
N PRO A 200 -20.12 17.43 9.89
CA PRO A 200 -21.41 17.58 10.57
C PRO A 200 -21.52 18.86 11.43
N SER A 201 -20.39 19.35 11.96
CA SER A 201 -20.28 20.58 12.74
C SER A 201 -20.59 21.87 11.97
N ASP A 202 -20.36 21.88 10.67
CA ASP A 202 -20.43 23.11 9.87
C ASP A 202 -21.87 23.44 9.44
N ARG A 203 -22.79 22.48 9.58
CA ARG A 203 -24.20 22.60 9.16
C ARG A 203 -25.06 23.44 10.12
N LEU A 204 -24.61 23.63 11.36
CA LEU A 204 -25.38 24.32 12.40
C LEU A 204 -24.99 25.80 12.57
N ARG A 205 -24.04 26.31 11.78
CA ARG A 205 -23.45 27.63 11.98
C ARG A 205 -24.27 28.82 11.46
N GLY A 206 -25.48 28.57 10.96
CA GLY A 206 -26.32 29.59 10.29
C GLY A 206 -27.77 29.65 10.75
N LEU A 207 -28.12 29.05 11.91
CA LEU A 207 -29.48 29.05 12.44
C LEU A 207 -29.72 30.07 13.57
N ASP A 208 -28.70 30.84 13.92
CA ASP A 208 -28.79 31.93 14.90
C ASP A 208 -28.49 33.27 14.19
N ALA A 209 -29.44 33.76 13.40
CA ALA A 209 -29.51 35.13 12.90
C ALA A 209 -30.96 35.53 12.61
#